data_AF-A0A9W4L6S7-F1
#
_entry.id   AF-A0A9W4L6S7-F1
#
_cell.length_a   1.000
_cell.length_b   1.000
_cell.length_c   1.000
_cell.angle_alpha   90.00
_cell.angle_beta   90.00
_cell.angle_gamma   90.00
#
_symmetry.space_group_name_H-M   'P 1'
#
loop_
_entity.id
_entity.type
_entity.pdbx_description
1 polymer ?
#
loop_
_entity_poly.entity_id
_entity_poly.type
_entity_poly.pdbx_seq_one_letter_code
_entity_poly.pdbx_strand_id
1 'polypeptide(L)'
;MGKASEWIFTGRMISASEAYEGRLVNKIVEPDELMSAAMEIATDIAENTSSVSVTLSRQLMWTMLGANHPVESHKIESKMIHWTGKQADALEGIEAFLEKRKAEFKMKSSTDMPPFYPWGTDRTYEVEKK
;
A
#
# COMPACT_ATOMS: atom_id res chain seq x y z
N MET A 1 7.68 16.76 11.91
CA MET A 1 8.09 17.92 11.09
C MET A 1 9.60 18.22 11.13
N GLY A 2 10.31 18.06 12.26
CA GLY A 2 11.72 18.49 12.40
C GLY A 2 12.69 18.09 11.27
N LYS A 3 12.94 16.78 11.08
CA LYS A 3 13.90 16.29 10.07
C LYS A 3 13.53 16.71 8.63
N ALA A 4 12.25 16.61 8.27
CA ALA A 4 11.77 17.03 6.96
C ALA A 4 11.99 18.54 6.72
N SER A 5 11.70 19.39 7.70
CA SER A 5 11.91 20.85 7.58
C SER A 5 13.40 21.21 7.46
N GLU A 6 14.26 20.55 8.22
CA GLU A 6 15.72 20.71 8.13
C GLU A 6 16.23 20.46 6.70
N TRP A 7 15.86 19.31 6.10
CA TRP A 7 16.28 18.97 4.75
C TRP A 7 15.73 19.94 3.70
N ILE A 8 14.43 20.29 3.78
CA ILE A 8 13.79 21.16 2.80
C ILE A 8 14.37 22.59 2.83
N PHE A 9 14.61 23.16 4.01
CA PHE A 9 15.08 24.55 4.11
C PHE A 9 16.57 24.70 3.83
N THR A 10 17.37 23.70 4.17
CA THR A 10 18.83 23.76 3.92
C THR A 10 19.19 23.36 2.50
N GLY A 11 18.40 22.49 1.85
CA GLY A 11 18.68 21.98 0.51
C GLY A 11 19.99 21.19 0.41
N ARG A 12 20.58 20.78 1.54
CA ARG A 12 21.87 20.10 1.56
C ARG A 12 21.78 18.66 1.07
N MET A 13 22.90 18.14 0.57
CA MET A 13 23.02 16.70 0.34
C MET A 13 23.04 15.94 1.66
N ILE A 14 22.42 14.75 1.65
CA ILE A 14 22.34 13.84 2.80
C ILE A 14 22.98 12.50 2.42
N SER A 15 23.58 11.83 3.40
CA SER A 15 24.12 10.48 3.20
C SER A 15 23.03 9.41 3.28
N ALA A 16 23.32 8.19 2.82
CA ALA A 16 22.40 7.06 2.97
C ALA A 16 22.10 6.74 4.45
N SER A 17 23.11 6.83 5.33
CA SER A 17 22.93 6.64 6.79
C SER A 17 21.94 7.64 7.36
N GLU A 18 22.11 8.93 7.00
CA GLU A 18 21.20 9.96 7.49
C GLU A 18 19.78 9.80 6.92
N ALA A 19 19.65 9.43 5.64
CA ALA A 19 18.36 9.13 5.03
C ALA A 19 17.64 7.98 5.75
N TYR A 20 18.39 6.94 6.17
CA TYR A 20 17.85 5.80 6.92
C TYR A 20 17.43 6.19 8.34
N GLU A 21 18.28 6.90 9.09
CA GLU A 21 17.96 7.43 10.42
C GLU A 21 16.74 8.36 10.39
N GLY A 22 16.63 9.16 9.33
CA GLY A 22 15.49 10.04 9.06
C GLY A 22 14.23 9.33 8.54
N ARG A 23 14.26 8.00 8.35
CA ARG A 23 13.17 7.16 7.80
C ARG A 23 12.72 7.55 6.39
N LEU A 24 13.61 8.13 5.60
CA LEU A 24 13.38 8.36 4.17
C LEU A 24 13.56 7.07 3.36
N VAL A 25 14.49 6.21 3.78
CA VAL A 25 14.72 4.88 3.19
C VAL A 25 14.53 3.80 4.25
N ASN A 26 14.06 2.62 3.84
CA ASN A 26 13.73 1.53 4.75
C ASN A 26 14.89 0.55 5.01
N LYS A 27 15.91 0.51 4.14
CA LYS A 27 17.05 -0.40 4.24
C LYS A 27 18.26 0.20 3.51
N ILE A 28 19.45 -0.06 4.04
CA ILE A 28 20.73 0.20 3.36
C ILE A 28 21.33 -1.16 3.00
N VAL A 29 21.82 -1.30 1.78
CA VAL A 29 22.47 -2.51 1.25
C VAL A 29 23.65 -2.09 0.38
N GLU A 30 24.56 -3.04 0.10
CA GLU A 30 25.64 -2.80 -0.85
C GLU A 30 25.08 -2.57 -2.28
N PRO A 31 25.78 -1.79 -3.13
CA PRO A 31 25.26 -1.41 -4.45
C PRO A 31 24.86 -2.59 -5.35
N ASP A 32 25.60 -3.69 -5.29
CA ASP A 32 25.36 -4.92 -6.05
C ASP A 32 24.18 -5.74 -5.50
N GLU A 33 23.79 -5.52 -4.25
CA GLU A 33 22.65 -6.17 -3.60
C GLU A 33 21.33 -5.41 -3.77
N LEU A 34 21.36 -4.16 -4.24
CA LEU A 34 20.19 -3.26 -4.33
C LEU A 34 18.98 -3.92 -5.01
N MET A 35 19.19 -4.46 -6.20
CA MET A 35 18.11 -5.08 -6.97
C MET A 35 17.62 -6.37 -6.33
N SER A 36 18.52 -7.16 -5.75
CA SER A 36 18.16 -8.40 -5.05
C SER A 36 17.25 -8.10 -3.85
N ALA A 37 17.63 -7.13 -3.01
CA ALA A 37 16.85 -6.74 -1.85
C ALA A 37 15.48 -6.13 -2.21
N ALA A 38 15.39 -5.35 -3.30
CA ALA A 38 14.12 -4.83 -3.78
C ALA A 38 13.21 -5.94 -4.32
N MET A 39 13.78 -6.88 -5.08
CA MET A 39 13.05 -8.00 -5.67
C MET A 39 12.58 -9.02 -4.63
N GLU A 40 13.31 -9.20 -3.53
CA GLU A 40 12.87 -10.03 -2.41
C GLU A 40 11.50 -9.57 -1.88
N ILE A 41 11.36 -8.27 -1.60
CA ILE A 41 10.10 -7.68 -1.12
C ILE A 41 9.01 -7.77 -2.19
N ALA A 42 9.33 -7.46 -3.44
CA ALA A 42 8.37 -7.51 -4.54
C ALA A 42 7.85 -8.94 -4.77
N THR A 43 8.73 -9.93 -4.67
CA THR A 43 8.41 -11.35 -4.86
C THR A 43 7.57 -11.86 -3.70
N ASP A 44 7.91 -11.52 -2.45
CA ASP A 44 7.12 -11.87 -1.28
C ASP A 44 5.67 -11.36 -1.40
N ILE A 45 5.49 -10.10 -1.78
CA ILE A 45 4.15 -9.52 -2.03
C ILE A 45 3.45 -10.28 -3.17
N ALA A 46 4.12 -10.45 -4.32
CA ALA A 46 3.52 -11.08 -5.49
C ALA A 46 3.11 -12.53 -5.28
N GLU A 47 3.86 -13.27 -4.45
CA GLU A 47 3.68 -14.69 -4.23
C GLU A 47 2.75 -15.04 -3.06
N ASN A 48 2.68 -14.18 -2.03
CA ASN A 48 2.03 -14.53 -0.77
C ASN A 48 0.76 -13.72 -0.49
N THR A 49 0.35 -12.83 -1.39
CA THR A 49 -0.79 -11.92 -1.14
C THR A 49 -1.78 -11.87 -2.30
N SER A 50 -3.06 -11.59 -1.98
CA SER A 50 -4.08 -11.30 -2.99
C SER A 50 -3.86 -9.92 -3.59
N SER A 51 -3.84 -9.84 -4.92
CA SER A 51 -3.64 -8.58 -5.66
C SER A 51 -4.70 -7.53 -5.33
N VAL A 52 -5.95 -7.97 -5.11
CA VAL A 52 -7.08 -7.12 -4.74
C VAL A 52 -6.89 -6.58 -3.31
N SER A 53 -6.52 -7.45 -2.36
CA SER A 53 -6.26 -7.04 -0.98
C SER A 53 -5.13 -6.02 -0.87
N VAL A 54 -4.00 -6.23 -1.55
CA VAL A 54 -2.89 -5.26 -1.57
C VAL A 54 -3.33 -3.92 -2.15
N THR A 55 -4.10 -3.94 -3.23
CA THR A 55 -4.58 -2.72 -3.90
C THR A 55 -5.51 -1.91 -2.98
N LEU A 56 -6.47 -2.58 -2.33
CA LEU A 56 -7.40 -1.94 -1.40
C LEU A 56 -6.67 -1.37 -0.17
N SER A 57 -5.77 -2.15 0.43
CA SER A 57 -4.95 -1.71 1.58
C SER A 57 -4.10 -0.49 1.23
N ARG A 58 -3.42 -0.51 0.06
CA ARG A 58 -2.62 0.63 -0.41
C ARG A 58 -3.48 1.88 -0.57
N GLN A 59 -4.64 1.77 -1.22
CA GLN A 59 -5.53 2.92 -1.41
C GLN A 59 -6.06 3.45 -0.07
N LEU A 60 -6.41 2.57 0.87
CA LEU A 60 -6.91 2.98 2.19
C LEU A 60 -5.84 3.73 2.97
N MET A 61 -4.61 3.18 3.04
CA MET A 61 -3.48 3.83 3.70
C MET A 61 -3.23 5.24 3.16
N TRP A 62 -3.16 5.40 1.83
CA TRP A 62 -2.86 6.69 1.21
C TRP A 62 -4.00 7.70 1.31
N THR A 63 -5.24 7.26 1.14
CA THR A 63 -6.40 8.17 1.20
C THR A 63 -6.73 8.60 2.62
N MET A 64 -6.51 7.73 3.61
CA MET A 64 -6.86 7.99 5.00
C MET A 64 -5.74 8.65 5.82
N LEU A 65 -4.51 8.72 5.30
CA LEU A 65 -3.41 9.46 5.95
C LEU A 65 -3.77 10.94 6.20
N GLY A 66 -4.60 11.53 5.33
CA GLY A 66 -5.11 12.90 5.46
C GLY A 66 -6.56 12.99 5.94
N ALA A 67 -7.15 11.92 6.48
CA ALA A 67 -8.52 11.95 6.96
C ALA A 67 -8.63 12.75 8.26
N ASN A 68 -9.73 13.51 8.40
CA ASN A 68 -9.98 14.34 9.58
C ASN A 68 -10.31 13.52 10.85
N HIS A 69 -10.77 12.27 10.68
CA HIS A 69 -11.16 11.41 11.80
C HIS A 69 -11.06 9.92 11.39
N PRO A 70 -10.64 9.01 12.30
CA PRO A 70 -10.49 7.57 11.99
C PRO A 70 -11.80 6.88 11.56
N VAL A 71 -12.96 7.43 11.93
CA VAL A 71 -14.27 6.90 11.49
C VAL A 71 -14.40 6.89 9.97
N GLU A 72 -13.76 7.81 9.25
CA GLU A 72 -13.79 7.81 7.78
C GLU A 72 -13.08 6.58 7.20
N SER A 73 -11.94 6.19 7.79
CA SER A 73 -11.27 4.92 7.46
C SER A 73 -12.17 3.74 7.80
N HIS A 74 -12.73 3.71 9.01
CA HIS A 74 -13.57 2.60 9.47
C HIS A 74 -14.80 2.36 8.58
N LYS A 75 -15.46 3.42 8.11
CA LYS A 75 -16.62 3.31 7.20
C LYS A 75 -16.26 2.63 5.88
N ILE A 76 -15.09 2.93 5.34
CA ILE A 76 -14.62 2.38 4.07
C ILE A 76 -14.09 0.96 4.28
N GLU A 77 -13.25 0.76 5.28
CA GLU A 77 -12.69 -0.56 5.65
C GLU A 77 -13.79 -1.59 5.96
N SER A 78 -14.83 -1.19 6.70
CA SER A 78 -15.96 -2.08 7.00
C SER A 78 -16.66 -2.60 5.75
N LYS A 79 -16.80 -1.76 4.71
CA LYS A 79 -17.35 -2.19 3.42
C LYS A 79 -16.40 -3.10 2.66
N MET A 80 -15.10 -2.81 2.72
CA MET A 80 -14.06 -3.65 2.11
C MET A 80 -14.05 -5.03 2.73
N ILE A 81 -13.91 -5.15 4.04
CA ILE A 81 -13.80 -6.45 4.70
C ILE A 81 -15.06 -7.29 4.51
N HIS A 82 -16.23 -6.63 4.51
CA HIS A 82 -17.49 -7.30 4.23
C HIS A 82 -17.55 -7.84 2.80
N TRP A 83 -17.05 -7.08 1.83
CA TRP A 83 -17.03 -7.49 0.44
C TRP A 83 -15.94 -8.55 0.19
N THR A 84 -14.68 -8.30 0.57
CA THR A 84 -13.55 -9.22 0.35
C THR A 84 -13.78 -10.58 0.99
N GLY A 85 -14.39 -10.62 2.19
CA GLY A 85 -14.71 -11.87 2.89
C GLY A 85 -15.70 -12.79 2.15
N LYS A 86 -16.35 -12.30 1.09
CA LYS A 86 -17.28 -13.09 0.25
C LYS A 86 -16.68 -13.48 -1.10
N GLN A 87 -15.42 -13.12 -1.36
CA GLN A 87 -14.79 -13.32 -2.66
C GLN A 87 -13.98 -14.62 -2.73
N ALA A 88 -13.61 -15.02 -3.94
CA ALA A 88 -12.88 -16.25 -4.22
C ALA A 88 -11.54 -16.33 -3.45
N ASP A 89 -10.78 -15.23 -3.39
CA ASP A 89 -9.50 -15.20 -2.68
C ASP A 89 -9.64 -15.41 -1.17
N ALA A 90 -10.76 -15.00 -0.55
CA ALA A 90 -10.99 -15.24 0.88
C ALA A 90 -11.25 -16.73 1.15
N LEU A 91 -12.03 -17.40 0.30
CA LEU A 91 -12.25 -18.85 0.39
C LEU A 91 -10.95 -19.62 0.17
N GLU A 92 -10.22 -19.29 -0.89
CA GLU A 92 -8.93 -19.90 -1.21
C GLU A 92 -7.92 -19.74 -0.08
N GLY A 93 -7.84 -18.57 0.56
CA GLY A 93 -6.95 -18.36 1.70
C GLY A 93 -7.28 -19.27 2.89
N ILE A 94 -8.57 -19.49 3.16
CA ILE A 94 -9.03 -20.40 4.22
C ILE A 94 -8.70 -21.86 3.85
N GLU A 95 -9.01 -22.27 2.63
CA GLU A 95 -8.76 -23.64 2.13
C GLU A 95 -7.27 -23.96 2.12
N ALA A 96 -6.44 -23.09 1.55
CA ALA A 96 -4.99 -23.28 1.51
C ALA A 96 -4.37 -23.40 2.90
N PHE A 97 -4.87 -22.63 3.87
CA PHE A 97 -4.45 -22.73 5.26
C PHE A 97 -4.82 -24.08 5.89
N LEU A 98 -6.07 -24.53 5.72
CA LEU A 98 -6.54 -25.82 6.25
C LEU A 98 -5.79 -27.01 5.62
N GLU A 99 -5.46 -26.91 4.33
CA GLU A 99 -4.72 -27.92 3.56
C GLU A 99 -3.19 -27.82 3.73
N LYS A 100 -2.70 -26.79 4.44
CA LYS A 100 -1.26 -26.52 4.65
C LYS A 100 -0.48 -26.39 3.33
N ARG A 101 -1.07 -25.75 2.33
CA ARG A 101 -0.45 -25.45 1.04
C ARG A 101 -0.31 -23.94 0.84
N LYS A 102 0.45 -23.55 -0.18
CA LYS A 102 0.48 -22.15 -0.63
C LYS A 102 -0.87 -21.77 -1.24
N ALA A 103 -1.33 -20.56 -0.96
CA ALA A 103 -2.55 -20.02 -1.55
C ALA A 103 -2.32 -19.59 -3.00
N GLU A 104 -3.30 -19.85 -3.86
CA GLU A 104 -3.34 -19.43 -5.25
C GLU A 104 -4.43 -18.36 -5.44
N PHE A 105 -4.13 -17.12 -5.08
CA PHE A 105 -5.04 -16.01 -5.28
C PHE A 105 -5.21 -15.68 -6.78
N LYS A 106 -6.43 -15.81 -7.30
CA LYS A 106 -6.73 -15.69 -8.73
C LYS A 106 -7.41 -14.37 -9.09
N MET A 107 -7.94 -13.65 -8.11
CA MET A 107 -8.55 -12.36 -8.37
C MET A 107 -7.51 -11.33 -8.82
N LYS A 108 -7.92 -10.48 -9.75
CA LYS A 108 -7.09 -9.46 -10.38
C LYS A 108 -7.55 -8.07 -9.99
N SER A 109 -6.63 -7.22 -9.55
CA SER A 109 -6.89 -5.81 -9.29
C SER A 109 -7.34 -5.00 -10.52
N SER A 110 -7.16 -5.53 -11.73
CA SER A 110 -7.62 -4.88 -12.97
C SER A 110 -9.10 -5.14 -13.32
N THR A 111 -9.71 -6.21 -12.81
CA THR A 111 -11.07 -6.62 -13.19
C THR A 111 -11.98 -6.89 -12.01
N ASP A 112 -11.43 -7.31 -10.86
CA ASP A 112 -12.19 -7.89 -9.76
C ASP A 112 -12.21 -6.97 -8.54
N MET A 113 -12.29 -5.65 -8.74
CA MET A 113 -12.37 -4.67 -7.66
C MET A 113 -13.82 -4.47 -7.20
N PRO A 114 -14.05 -4.08 -5.93
CA PRO A 114 -15.39 -3.80 -5.45
C PRO A 114 -16.04 -2.65 -6.24
N PRO A 115 -17.37 -2.64 -6.38
CA PRO A 115 -18.08 -1.65 -7.19
C PRO A 115 -17.99 -0.21 -6.67
N PHE A 116 -17.53 -0.03 -5.43
CA PHE A 116 -17.28 1.28 -4.81
C PHE A 116 -15.81 1.73 -4.91
N TYR A 117 -14.96 0.99 -5.63
CA TYR A 117 -13.58 1.39 -5.94
C TYR A 117 -13.50 2.03 -7.34
N PRO A 118 -12.64 3.06 -7.54
CA PRO A 118 -11.90 3.77 -6.50
C PRO A 118 -12.80 4.75 -5.73
N TRP A 119 -12.52 4.98 -4.45
CA TRP A 119 -13.14 6.05 -3.67
C TRP A 119 -12.19 7.25 -3.57
N GLY A 120 -12.76 8.44 -3.38
CA GLY A 120 -12.00 9.67 -3.12
C GLY A 120 -11.23 10.21 -4.33
N THR A 121 -11.56 9.78 -5.55
CA THR A 121 -10.95 10.26 -6.80
C THR A 121 -11.57 11.53 -7.36
N ASP A 122 -12.62 12.05 -6.74
CA ASP A 122 -13.36 13.23 -7.21
C ASP A 122 -12.65 14.57 -6.98
N ARG A 123 -11.34 14.55 -6.66
CA ARG A 123 -10.56 15.77 -6.47
C ARG A 123 -10.23 16.36 -7.83
N THR A 124 -11.06 17.30 -8.28
CA THR A 124 -10.77 18.12 -9.45
C THR A 124 -9.75 19.20 -9.11
N TYR A 125 -8.82 19.46 -10.02
CA TYR A 125 -7.92 20.60 -9.93
C TYR A 125 -8.56 21.75 -10.70
N GLU A 126 -9.20 22.67 -9.99
CA GLU A 126 -9.74 23.89 -10.59
C GLU A 126 -8.64 24.97 -10.58
N VAL A 127 -8.22 25.39 -11.77
CA VAL A 127 -7.35 26.56 -11.92
C VAL A 127 -8.25 27.79 -11.92
N GLU A 128 -8.21 28.57 -10.83
CA GLU A 128 -8.75 29.93 -10.87
C GLU A 128 -7.96 30.72 -11.93
N LYS A 129 -8.61 31.00 -13.08
CA LYS A 129 -8.06 31.91 -14.07
C LYS A 129 -8.14 33.33 -13.49
N LYS A 130 -6.97 33.92 -13.24
CA LYS A 130 -6.85 35.36 -12.97
C LYS A 130 -7.25 36.19 -14.18
#